data_AF-A0A512ACU5-F1
#
_entry.id   AF-A0A512ACU5-F1
#
_cell.length_a   1.000
_cell.length_b   1.000
_cell.length_c   1.000
_cell.angle_alpha   90.00
_cell.angle_beta   90.00
_cell.angle_gamma   90.00
#
_symmetry.space_group_name_H-M   'P 1'
#
loop_
_entity.id
_entity.type
_entity.pdbx_description
1 polymer ?
#
loop_
_entity_poly.entity_id
_entity_poly.type
_entity_poly.pdbx_seq_one_letter_code
_entity_poly.pdbx_strand_id
1 'polypeptide(L)' 'MLKLQEKLNNYIYFLESKQYVERYGDSFDKKIIHITFQYSPSDNGLAFLAAVQKVLQNTDMSLKIELPE' A
#
# COMPACT_ATOMS: atom_id res chain seq x y z
N MET A 1 16.25 -6.54 -3.90
CA MET A 1 15.68 -5.62 -2.91
C MET A 1 15.08 -4.33 -3.49
N LEU A 2 15.41 -3.88 -4.70
CA LEU A 2 14.92 -2.59 -5.25
C LEU A 2 13.43 -2.56 -5.69
N LYS A 3 12.86 -3.69 -6.15
CA LYS A 3 11.55 -3.67 -6.83
C LYS A 3 10.31 -3.45 -5.93
N LEU A 4 10.34 -3.86 -4.66
CA LEU A 4 9.15 -3.78 -3.80
C LEU A 4 8.92 -2.35 -3.27
N GLN A 5 10.00 -1.69 -2.84
CA GLN A 5 9.94 -0.33 -2.33
C GLN A 5 9.54 0.66 -3.43
N GLU A 6 10.12 0.56 -4.62
CA GLU A 6 9.74 1.39 -5.77
C GLU A 6 8.26 1.21 -6.12
N LYS A 7 7.78 -0.04 -6.11
CA LYS A 7 6.38 -0.34 -6.43
C LYS A 7 5.42 0.23 -5.38
N LEU A 8 5.74 0.08 -4.10
CA LEU A 8 4.97 0.66 -2.98
C LEU A 8 4.96 2.19 -3.02
N ASN A 9 6.12 2.81 -3.25
CA ASN A 9 6.24 4.27 -3.38
C ASN A 9 5.41 4.80 -4.55
N ASN A 10 5.39 4.11 -5.69
CA ASN A 10 4.56 4.50 -6.83
C ASN A 10 3.06 4.42 -6.51
N TYR A 11 2.61 3.40 -5.77
CA TYR A 11 1.22 3.31 -5.34
C TYR A 11 0.85 4.39 -4.31
N ILE A 12 1.73 4.67 -3.36
CA ILE A 12 1.52 5.77 -2.38
C ILE A 12 1.43 7.10 -3.13
N TYR A 13 2.36 7.38 -4.05
CA TYR A 13 2.33 8.59 -4.86
C TYR A 13 1.06 8.70 -5.71
N PHE A 14 0.61 7.61 -6.33
CA PHE A 14 -0.64 7.58 -7.09
C PHE A 14 -1.86 7.94 -6.23
N LEU A 15 -1.88 7.49 -4.97
CA LEU A 15 -2.95 7.77 -4.03
C LEU A 15 -2.90 9.21 -3.49
N GLU A 16 -1.70 9.70 -3.12
CA GLU A 16 -1.50 11.07 -2.64
C GLU A 16 -1.77 12.11 -3.73
N SER A 17 -1.33 11.85 -4.96
CA SER A 17 -1.59 12.72 -6.12
C SER A 17 -3.03 12.63 -6.63
N LYS A 18 -3.87 11.78 -6.00
CA LYS A 18 -5.29 11.63 -6.34
C LYS A 18 -5.55 11.32 -7.82
N GLN A 19 -4.61 10.64 -8.49
CA GLN A 19 -4.72 10.31 -9.92
C GLN A 19 -5.93 9.43 -10.26
N TYR A 20 -6.51 8.75 -9.27
CA TYR A 20 -7.75 7.98 -9.43
C TYR A 20 -9.01 8.86 -9.55
N VAL A 21 -8.98 10.11 -9.09
CA VAL A 21 -10.16 10.97 -9.00
C VAL A 21 -10.72 11.32 -10.37
N GLU A 22 -9.85 11.58 -11.35
CA GLU A 22 -10.27 11.89 -12.72
C GLU A 22 -11.04 10.72 -13.37
N ARG A 23 -10.68 9.49 -12.99
CA ARG A 23 -11.20 8.27 -13.63
C ARG A 23 -12.35 7.63 -12.87
N TYR A 24 -12.41 7.80 -11.55
CA TYR A 24 -13.37 7.12 -10.68
C TYR A 24 -14.09 8.03 -9.67
N GLY A 25 -13.75 9.32 -9.61
CA GLY A 25 -14.24 10.25 -8.58
C GLY A 25 -13.50 10.13 -7.24
N ASP A 26 -13.82 10.98 -6.26
CA ASP A 26 -13.25 10.93 -4.89
C ASP A 26 -14.27 10.36 -3.86
N SER A 27 -15.33 9.71 -4.33
CA SER A 27 -16.46 9.24 -3.51
C SER A 27 -16.22 7.83 -2.96
N PHE A 28 -15.08 7.61 -2.31
CA PHE A 28 -14.75 6.34 -1.69
C PHE A 28 -14.82 6.44 -0.16
N ASP A 29 -15.56 5.54 0.47
CA ASP A 29 -15.61 5.46 1.94
C ASP A 29 -14.29 4.97 2.54
N LYS A 30 -13.58 4.07 1.84
CA LYS A 30 -12.27 3.51 2.24
C LYS A 30 -11.43 3.14 1.03
N LYS A 31 -10.11 3.35 1.14
CA LYS A 31 -9.13 2.99 0.11
C LYS A 31 -8.23 1.87 0.63
N ILE A 32 -8.39 0.65 0.11
CA ILE A 32 -7.61 -0.50 0.59
C ILE A 32 -6.56 -0.88 -0.46
N ILE A 33 -5.29 -0.81 -0.08
CA ILE A 33 -4.20 -1.36 -0.86
C ILE A 33 -4.05 -2.83 -0.46
N HIS A 34 -4.34 -3.74 -1.38
CA HIS A 34 -4.20 -5.18 -1.13
C HIS A 34 -2.91 -5.71 -1.74
N ILE A 35 -2.06 -6.33 -0.91
CA ILE A 35 -0.77 -6.90 -1.32
C ILE A 35 -0.76 -8.37 -0.97
N THR A 36 -0.59 -9.21 -1.98
CA THR A 36 -0.37 -10.65 -1.81
C THR A 36 1.07 -10.98 -2.16
N PHE A 37 1.75 -11.70 -1.27
CA PHE A 37 3.12 -12.14 -1.48
C PHE A 37 3.14 -13.55 -2.07
N GLN A 38 3.95 -13.75 -3.11
CA GLN A 38 4.22 -15.10 -3.63
C GLN A 38 5.20 -15.87 -2.73
N TYR A 39 6.07 -15.14 -2.02
CA TYR A 39 7.02 -15.69 -1.04
C TYR A 39 7.04 -14.77 0.18
N SER A 40 7.22 -15.34 1.37
CA SER A 40 7.28 -14.56 2.61
C SER A 40 8.34 -13.45 2.51
N PRO A 41 7.96 -12.20 2.83
CA PRO A 41 8.91 -11.09 2.83
C PRO A 41 9.95 -11.30 3.93
N SER A 42 11.14 -10.73 3.73
CA SER A 42 12.16 -10.71 4.79
C SER A 42 11.75 -9.80 5.94
N ASP A 43 12.44 -9.88 7.08
CA ASP A 43 12.21 -9.02 8.25
C ASP A 43 12.23 -7.53 7.91
N ASN A 44 13.12 -7.11 7.00
CA ASN A 44 13.16 -5.74 6.49
C ASN A 44 11.90 -5.37 5.70
N GLY A 45 11.35 -6.31 4.92
CA GLY A 45 10.09 -6.14 4.22
C GLY A 45 8.90 -6.02 5.19
N LEU A 46 8.86 -6.85 6.22
CA LEU A 46 7.85 -6.78 7.29
C LEU A 46 7.92 -5.44 8.05
N ALA A 47 9.12 -4.99 8.42
CA ALA A 47 9.31 -3.70 9.08
C ALA A 47 8.85 -2.53 8.21
N PHE A 48 9.12 -2.57 6.90
CA PHE A 48 8.63 -1.57 5.95
C PHE A 48 7.09 -1.56 5.86
N LEU A 49 6.48 -2.74 5.74
CA LEU A 49 5.02 -2.88 5.69
C LEU A 49 4.35 -2.35 6.96
N ALA A 50 4.94 -2.62 8.12
CA ALA A 50 4.46 -2.10 9.40
C ALA A 50 4.59 -0.57 9.49
N ALA A 51 5.67 0.01 8.96
CA ALA A 51 5.85 1.46 8.89
C ALA A 51 4.80 2.11 7.96
N VAL A 52 4.56 1.53 6.78
CA VAL A 52 3.52 2.01 5.86
C VAL A 52 2.14 1.90 6.50
N GLN A 53 1.82 0.79 7.17
CA GLN A 53 0.56 0.66 7.92
C GLN A 53 0.37 1.78 8.94
N LYS A 54 1.41 2.13 9.71
CA LYS A 54 1.35 3.24 10.67
C LYS A 54 1.13 4.60 10.01
N VAL A 55 1.74 4.85 8.85
CA VAL A 55 1.52 6.11 8.11
C VAL A 55 0.08 6.20 7.62
N LEU A 56 -0.47 5.10 7.11
CA LEU A 56 -1.83 5.05 6.58
C LEU A 56 -2.93 5.01 7.67
N GLN A 57 -2.60 4.70 8.93
CA GLN A 57 -3.58 4.75 10.03
C GLN A 57 -4.21 6.14 10.23
N ASN A 58 -3.52 7.21 9.82
CA ASN A 58 -4.01 8.58 9.94
C ASN A 58 -4.80 9.04 8.70
N THR A 59 -5.03 8.17 7.72
CA THR A 59 -5.75 8.48 6.49
C THR A 59 -6.95 7.55 6.31
N ASP A 60 -7.79 7.83 5.33
CA ASP A 60 -8.90 6.99 4.85
C ASP A 60 -8.42 5.73 4.10
N MET A 61 -7.12 5.41 4.22
CA MET A 61 -6.45 4.32 3.51
C MET A 61 -6.09 3.18 4.47
N SER A 62 -6.01 1.97 3.95
CA SER A 62 -5.61 0.79 4.73
C SER A 62 -4.77 -0.16 3.89
N LEU A 63 -3.77 -0.78 4.50
CA LEU A 63 -2.95 -1.79 3.87
C LEU A 63 -3.39 -3.18 4.34
N LYS A 64 -3.84 -4.02 3.41
CA LYS A 64 -4.12 -5.44 3.65
C LYS A 64 -2.98 -6.26 3.05
N ILE A 65 -2.40 -7.15 3.86
CA ILE A 65 -1.26 -7.99 3.48
C ILE A 65 -1.70 -9.45 3.61
N GLU A 66 -1.52 -10.21 2.54
CA GLU A 66 -1.71 -11.66 2.51
C GLU A 66 -0.35 -12.33 2.26
N LEU A 67 0.03 -13.21 3.18
CA LEU A 67 1.25 -14.00 3.11
C LEU A 67 0.91 -15.39 2.56
N PRO A 68 1.81 -16.02 1.78
CA PRO A 68 1.63 -17.40 1.36
C PRO A 68 1.79 -18.33 2.57
N GLU A 69 1.03 -19.44 2.59
CA GLU A 69 1.18 -20.52 3.58
C GLU A 69 2.53 -21.25 3.45
#